data_AF-A0A524EA71-F1
#
_entry.id   AF-A0A524EA71-F1
#
_cell.length_a   1.000
_cell.length_b   1.000
_cell.length_c   1.000
_cell.angle_alpha   90.00
_cell.angle_beta   90.00
_cell.angle_gamma   90.00
#
_symmetry.space_group_name_H-M   'P 1'
#
loop_
_entity.id
_entity.type
_entity.pdbx_description
1 polymer ?
#
loop_
_entity_poly.entity_id
_entity_poly.type
_entity_poly.pdbx_seq_one_letter_code
_entity_poly.pdbx_strand_id
1 'polypeptide(L)'
;MVVSEIAVISGKGGTGKTTVAAALIALSEDTVMADCDVDAPDLHILLKPDVKRKSDFSSSKVAEIDPEICIECGLCEDKCRFGAAHPPEIDPIACEGCGVCKLICPEKAISMRDRVSGYLYESETRFGPMAHARLLAGEGNSGKLVTEVRNLGVSLAERNKSNMVLIDGSPGIGCPVIATVTGIQLSVIVTEPTLSGIHDMNRVIELLQRFNVPGLVIINKYDLSMENTKKIEKFCRQNGVDVIARIPFNPIMTRSMVALQTMPEHAPNHEITGILREAHQEIVKKIEK
;
A
#
# COMPACT_ATOMS: atom_id res chain seq x y z
N MET A 1 -3.65 -15.82 18.00
CA MET A 1 -4.19 -16.21 16.68
C MET A 1 -3.18 -15.71 15.67
N VAL A 2 -2.75 -16.53 14.71
CA VAL A 2 -1.81 -16.07 13.68
C VAL A 2 -2.65 -15.45 12.57
N VAL A 3 -2.48 -14.17 12.32
CA VAL A 3 -3.18 -13.45 11.25
C VAL A 3 -2.41 -13.68 9.94
N SER A 4 -3.13 -14.03 8.88
CA SER A 4 -2.56 -14.21 7.53
C SER A 4 -2.60 -12.91 6.73
N GLU A 5 -1.44 -12.33 6.46
CA GLU A 5 -1.28 -11.15 5.62
C GLU A 5 -0.99 -11.57 4.17
N ILE A 6 -1.86 -11.12 3.26
CA ILE A 6 -1.75 -11.40 1.83
C ILE A 6 -1.80 -10.08 1.08
N ALA A 7 -0.76 -9.77 0.31
CA ALA A 7 -0.67 -8.52 -0.43
C ALA A 7 -0.90 -8.71 -1.93
N VAL A 8 -1.82 -7.93 -2.49
CA VAL A 8 -2.02 -7.80 -3.93
C VAL A 8 -1.19 -6.62 -4.41
N ILE A 9 -0.20 -6.87 -5.27
CA ILE A 9 0.73 -5.86 -5.79
C ILE A 9 0.84 -5.94 -7.31
N SER A 10 1.52 -4.97 -7.92
CA SER A 10 1.83 -4.98 -9.35
C SER A 10 3.17 -4.32 -9.63
N GLY A 11 3.81 -4.67 -10.75
CA GLY A 11 5.06 -4.01 -11.16
C GLY A 11 4.88 -2.57 -11.65
N LYS A 12 3.67 -2.21 -12.09
CA LYS A 12 3.33 -0.87 -12.58
C LYS A 12 1.87 -0.53 -12.30
N GLY A 13 1.54 0.76 -12.39
CA GLY A 13 0.16 1.25 -12.30
C GLY A 13 -0.71 0.76 -13.48
N GLY A 14 -2.02 0.67 -13.25
CA GLY A 14 -3.01 0.40 -14.29
C GLY A 14 -3.17 -1.07 -14.73
N THR A 15 -2.51 -2.03 -14.07
CA THR A 15 -2.67 -3.47 -14.38
C THR A 15 -3.99 -4.06 -13.87
N GLY A 16 -4.78 -3.31 -13.09
CA GLY A 16 -6.04 -3.77 -12.49
C GLY A 16 -5.89 -4.38 -11.09
N LYS A 17 -4.76 -4.12 -10.41
CA LYS A 17 -4.46 -4.54 -9.04
C LYS A 17 -5.62 -4.30 -8.08
N THR A 18 -6.07 -3.06 -7.91
CA THR A 18 -7.16 -2.72 -6.97
C THR A 18 -8.48 -3.39 -7.32
N THR A 19 -8.80 -3.54 -8.61
CA THR A 19 -10.01 -4.26 -9.05
C THR A 19 -9.96 -5.75 -8.67
N VAL A 20 -8.79 -6.38 -8.83
CA VAL A 20 -8.56 -7.77 -8.42
C VAL A 20 -8.57 -7.87 -6.89
N ALA A 21 -7.90 -6.98 -6.17
CA ALA A 21 -7.87 -6.94 -4.72
C ALA A 21 -9.28 -6.83 -4.13
N ALA A 22 -10.09 -5.90 -4.64
CA ALA A 22 -11.48 -5.75 -4.22
C ALA A 22 -12.35 -6.96 -4.53
N ALA A 23 -12.11 -7.65 -5.65
CA ALA A 23 -12.82 -8.89 -5.94
C ALA A 23 -12.43 -10.01 -4.99
N LEU A 24 -11.15 -10.13 -4.63
CA LEU A 24 -10.69 -11.10 -3.63
C LEU A 24 -11.31 -10.80 -2.27
N ILE A 25 -11.31 -9.52 -1.85
CA ILE A 25 -11.99 -9.06 -0.62
C ILE A 25 -13.45 -9.49 -0.60
N ALA A 26 -14.19 -9.28 -1.69
CA ALA A 26 -15.60 -9.66 -1.78
C ALA A 26 -15.85 -11.18 -1.77
N LEU A 27 -14.82 -11.99 -2.04
CA LEU A 27 -14.88 -13.45 -2.03
C LEU A 27 -14.35 -14.06 -0.73
N SER A 28 -13.70 -13.26 0.11
CA SER A 28 -13.17 -13.69 1.41
C SER A 28 -14.19 -13.47 2.53
N GLU A 29 -14.21 -14.39 3.48
CA GLU A 29 -14.97 -14.26 4.72
C GLU A 29 -14.02 -13.84 5.85
N ASP A 30 -14.54 -13.22 6.92
CA ASP A 30 -13.78 -12.87 8.13
C ASP A 30 -12.42 -12.19 7.88
N THR A 31 -12.40 -11.21 6.98
CA THR A 31 -11.18 -10.56 6.50
C THR A 31 -11.15 -9.07 6.85
N VAL A 32 -9.97 -8.56 7.20
CA VAL A 32 -9.70 -7.13 7.31
C VAL A 32 -8.99 -6.65 6.05
N MET A 33 -9.32 -5.46 5.59
CA MET A 33 -8.66 -4.87 4.43
C MET A 33 -7.66 -3.79 4.85
N ALA A 34 -6.56 -3.68 4.10
CA ALA A 34 -5.60 -2.59 4.24
C ALA A 34 -5.36 -1.94 2.87
N ASP A 35 -5.71 -0.66 2.73
CA ASP A 35 -5.40 0.13 1.53
C ASP A 35 -4.04 0.80 1.71
N CYS A 36 -3.01 0.11 1.21
CA CYS A 36 -1.62 0.54 1.24
C CYS A 36 -1.22 1.29 -0.04
N ASP A 37 -2.15 1.55 -0.96
CA ASP A 37 -1.93 2.38 -2.16
C ASP A 37 -2.23 3.85 -1.86
N VAL A 38 -1.44 4.45 -0.96
CA VAL A 38 -1.74 5.77 -0.38
C VAL A 38 -1.65 6.94 -1.37
N ASP A 39 -0.87 6.79 -2.44
CA ASP A 39 -0.70 7.86 -3.46
C ASP A 39 -1.96 8.03 -4.32
N ALA A 40 -2.65 6.93 -4.63
CA ALA A 40 -3.88 6.91 -5.40
C ALA A 40 -4.81 5.84 -4.83
N PRO A 41 -5.38 6.06 -3.63
CA PRO A 41 -6.17 5.03 -2.97
C PRO A 41 -7.48 4.89 -3.73
N ASP A 42 -7.62 3.85 -4.53
CA ASP A 42 -8.85 3.61 -5.30
C ASP A 42 -9.82 2.71 -4.53
N LEU A 43 -9.32 1.93 -3.56
CA LEU A 43 -10.12 0.94 -2.83
C LEU A 43 -11.21 1.60 -1.98
N HIS A 44 -10.89 2.72 -1.32
CA HIS A 44 -11.89 3.47 -0.54
C HIS A 44 -13.05 4.01 -1.40
N ILE A 45 -12.83 4.30 -2.70
CA ILE A 45 -13.88 4.76 -3.61
C ILE A 45 -14.86 3.62 -3.88
N LEU A 46 -14.34 2.42 -4.11
CA LEU A 46 -15.14 1.24 -4.44
C LEU A 46 -15.91 0.69 -3.24
N LEU A 47 -15.26 0.63 -2.07
CA LEU A 47 -15.82 0.01 -0.88
C LEU A 47 -16.72 0.95 -0.06
N LYS A 48 -16.56 2.28 -0.24
CA LYS A 48 -17.28 3.33 0.51
C LYS A 48 -17.24 3.10 2.04
N PRO A 49 -16.04 3.07 2.65
CA PRO A 49 -15.88 2.86 4.07
C PRO A 49 -16.54 3.98 4.89
N ASP A 50 -17.17 3.60 6.00
CA ASP A 50 -17.63 4.51 7.05
C ASP A 50 -16.53 4.67 8.11
N VAL A 51 -16.03 5.90 8.28
CA VAL A 51 -14.90 6.17 9.17
C VAL A 51 -15.35 6.08 10.63
N LYS A 52 -14.79 5.13 11.38
CA LYS A 52 -15.05 4.95 12.82
C LYS A 52 -14.06 5.69 13.69
N ARG A 53 -12.79 5.73 13.27
CA ARG A 53 -11.73 6.42 13.98
C ARG A 53 -10.76 7.08 13.01
N LYS A 54 -10.25 8.23 13.43
CA LYS A 54 -9.19 8.97 12.76
C LYS A 54 -8.07 9.24 13.77
N SER A 55 -6.83 9.06 13.35
CA SER A 55 -5.65 9.42 14.13
C SER A 55 -4.61 10.12 13.26
N ASP A 56 -3.84 11.01 13.86
CA ASP A 56 -2.77 11.73 13.17
C ASP A 56 -1.61 10.79 12.83
N PHE A 57 -1.04 11.00 11.65
CA PHE A 57 0.18 10.35 11.22
C PHE A 57 1.28 11.40 11.03
N SER A 58 2.44 11.17 11.62
CA SER A 58 3.60 12.04 11.52
C SER A 58 4.80 11.27 10.98
N SER A 59 5.25 11.63 9.77
CA SER A 59 6.47 11.06 9.18
C SER A 59 7.72 11.89 9.46
N SER A 60 7.58 13.16 9.81
CA SER A 60 8.68 14.09 10.04
C SER A 60 8.51 14.88 11.33
N LYS A 61 9.56 15.61 11.70
CA LYS A 61 9.54 16.59 12.78
C LYS A 61 9.86 17.97 12.23
N VAL A 62 9.40 19.00 12.91
CA VAL A 62 9.77 20.39 12.63
C VAL A 62 10.47 20.97 13.85
N ALA A 63 11.49 21.78 13.62
CA ALA A 63 12.17 22.50 14.70
C ALA A 63 11.33 23.74 15.10
N GLU A 64 11.30 24.05 16.39
CA GLU A 64 10.66 25.26 16.92
C GLU A 64 11.61 25.89 17.94
N ILE A 65 11.88 27.18 17.79
CA ILE A 65 12.72 27.98 18.69
C ILE A 65 11.80 28.65 19.72
N ASP A 66 12.15 28.52 20.99
CA ASP A 66 11.54 29.30 22.07
C ASP A 66 12.17 30.70 22.11
N PRO A 67 11.41 31.77 21.79
CA PRO A 67 11.95 33.12 21.71
C PRO A 67 12.31 33.69 23.08
N GLU A 68 11.80 33.14 24.18
CA GLU A 68 12.14 33.61 25.54
C GLU A 68 13.52 33.09 25.99
N ILE A 69 13.95 31.95 25.44
CA ILE A 69 15.24 31.32 25.76
C ILE A 69 16.31 31.67 24.70
N CYS A 70 15.88 31.92 23.45
CA CYS A 70 16.78 32.19 22.35
C CYS A 70 17.58 33.49 22.57
N ILE A 71 18.90 33.39 22.46
CA ILE A 71 19.81 34.55 22.49
C ILE A 71 20.21 35.01 21.07
N GLU A 72 19.53 34.53 20.02
CA GLU A 72 19.76 34.88 18.61
C GLU A 72 21.23 34.74 18.14
N CYS A 73 21.96 33.76 18.66
CA CYS A 73 23.38 33.59 18.34
C CYS A 73 23.69 33.15 16.89
N GLY A 74 22.68 32.84 16.07
CA GLY A 74 22.82 32.49 14.66
C GLY A 74 23.40 31.10 14.35
N LEU A 75 23.83 30.31 15.35
CA LEU A 75 24.48 29.02 15.11
C LEU A 75 23.57 28.02 14.37
N CYS A 76 22.26 28.04 14.61
CA CYS A 76 21.32 27.15 13.92
C CYS A 76 21.10 27.55 12.47
N GLU A 77 21.16 28.85 12.15
CA GLU A 77 21.14 29.36 10.78
C GLU A 77 22.40 28.92 10.03
N ASP A 78 23.59 29.17 10.58
CA ASP A 78 24.88 28.80 9.96
C ASP A 78 25.01 27.30 9.67
N LYS A 79 24.44 26.45 10.53
CA LYS A 79 24.48 24.98 10.36
C LYS A 79 23.29 24.41 9.60
N CYS A 80 22.28 25.21 9.25
CA CYS A 80 21.12 24.71 8.52
C CYS A 80 21.42 24.57 7.02
N ARG A 81 21.64 23.33 6.58
CA ARG A 81 21.83 23.02 5.15
C ARG A 81 20.62 23.31 4.27
N PHE A 82 19.44 23.43 4.87
CA PHE A 82 18.17 23.63 4.17
C PHE A 82 17.73 25.09 4.16
N GLY A 83 18.49 25.99 4.80
CA GLY A 83 18.13 27.41 4.89
C GLY A 83 16.84 27.68 5.68
N ALA A 84 16.43 26.73 6.53
CA ALA A 84 15.16 26.79 7.26
C ALA A 84 15.23 27.52 8.60
N ALA A 85 16.41 27.90 9.10
CA ALA A 85 16.55 28.48 10.43
C ALA A 85 16.93 29.96 10.34
N HIS A 86 16.10 30.82 10.91
CA HIS A 86 16.28 32.28 10.94
C HIS A 86 15.91 32.78 12.35
N PRO A 87 16.79 32.64 13.35
CA PRO A 87 16.48 32.96 14.75
C PRO A 87 15.82 34.34 14.91
N PRO A 88 14.77 34.45 15.74
CA PRO A 88 14.20 33.42 16.61
C PRO A 88 13.17 32.48 15.93
N GLU A 89 13.13 32.40 14.60
CA GLU A 89 12.12 31.64 13.85
C GLU A 89 12.72 30.47 13.04
N ILE A 90 11.86 29.50 12.70
CA ILE A 90 12.16 28.40 11.76
C ILE A 90 11.11 28.46 10.66
N ASP A 91 11.54 28.43 9.40
CA ASP A 91 10.64 28.17 8.26
C ASP A 91 10.20 26.69 8.30
N PRO A 92 8.91 26.40 8.59
CA PRO A 92 8.44 25.03 8.73
C PRO A 92 8.36 24.28 7.39
N ILE A 93 8.32 25.00 6.26
CA ILE A 93 8.23 24.41 4.92
C ILE A 93 9.62 23.95 4.47
N ALA A 94 10.65 24.76 4.69
CA ALA A 94 12.03 24.42 4.35
C ALA A 94 12.68 23.44 5.35
N CYS A 95 12.11 23.27 6.54
CA CYS A 95 12.69 22.42 7.58
C CYS A 95 12.49 20.92 7.29
N GLU A 96 13.59 20.20 7.08
CA GLU A 96 13.60 18.73 6.92
C GLU A 96 13.58 17.96 8.26
N GLY A 97 13.55 18.64 9.41
CA GLY A 97 13.45 17.97 10.70
C GLY A 97 14.69 17.21 11.16
N CYS A 98 15.85 17.44 10.56
CA CYS A 98 17.08 16.67 10.83
C CYS A 98 17.62 16.80 12.27
N GLY A 99 17.21 17.83 13.00
CA GLY A 99 17.55 18.04 14.41
C GLY A 99 18.95 18.62 14.67
N VAL A 100 19.72 18.98 13.64
CA VAL A 100 21.06 19.58 13.80
C VAL A 100 20.99 20.87 14.61
N CYS A 101 20.03 21.75 14.31
CA CYS A 101 19.82 23.01 15.03
C CYS A 101 19.60 22.79 16.54
N LYS A 102 18.79 21.79 16.93
CA LYS A 102 18.59 21.41 18.32
C LYS A 102 19.87 20.94 19.00
N LEU A 103 20.66 20.13 18.29
CA LEU A 103 21.91 19.60 18.84
C LEU A 103 22.94 20.69 19.13
N ILE A 104 23.03 21.71 18.28
CA ILE A 104 24.08 22.74 18.38
C ILE A 104 23.68 23.96 19.22
N CYS A 105 22.40 24.08 19.63
CA CYS A 105 21.91 25.25 20.35
C CYS A 105 22.48 25.28 21.78
N PRO A 106 23.29 26.29 22.15
CA PRO A 106 23.93 26.33 23.48
C PRO A 106 22.91 26.50 24.61
N GLU A 107 21.89 27.33 24.39
CA GLU A 107 20.83 27.62 25.38
C GLU A 107 19.71 26.57 25.38
N LYS A 108 19.78 25.56 24.50
CA LYS A 108 18.74 24.53 24.34
C LYS A 108 17.34 25.10 24.04
N ALA A 109 17.28 26.27 23.40
CA ALA A 109 16.04 26.96 23.02
C ALA A 109 15.23 26.21 21.92
N ILE A 110 15.78 25.17 21.31
CA ILE A 110 15.17 24.52 20.14
C ILE A 110 14.57 23.15 20.52
N SER A 111 13.28 23.00 20.25
CA SER A 111 12.56 21.73 20.38
C SER A 111 12.25 21.13 19.01
N MET A 112 12.02 19.81 18.97
CA MET A 112 11.55 19.12 17.75
C MET A 112 10.14 18.64 18.01
N ARG A 113 9.17 19.13 17.25
CA ARG A 113 7.77 18.72 17.35
C ARG A 113 7.39 17.85 16.17
N ASP A 114 6.48 16.91 16.38
CA ASP A 114 6.00 16.06 15.29
C ASP A 114 5.17 16.90 14.32
N ARG A 115 5.45 16.76 13.03
CA ARG A 115 4.66 17.38 11.97
C ARG A 115 3.67 16.35 11.45
N VAL A 116 2.38 16.67 11.58
CA VAL A 116 1.32 15.84 11.03
C VAL A 116 1.47 15.85 9.50
N SER A 117 1.79 14.69 8.94
CA SER A 117 1.95 14.47 7.50
C SER A 117 0.70 13.85 6.87
N GLY A 118 -0.22 13.34 7.68
CA GLY A 118 -1.43 12.69 7.20
C GLY A 118 -2.29 12.15 8.33
N TYR A 119 -3.21 11.28 7.95
CA TYR A 119 -4.13 10.63 8.87
C TYR A 119 -4.25 9.14 8.55
N LEU A 120 -4.37 8.35 9.61
CA LEU A 120 -4.75 6.95 9.59
C LEU A 120 -6.23 6.83 9.95
N TYR A 121 -6.90 5.89 9.32
CA TYR A 121 -8.34 5.68 9.47
C TYR A 121 -8.63 4.21 9.79
N GLU A 122 -9.41 3.99 10.85
CA GLU A 122 -10.12 2.74 11.09
C GLU A 122 -11.54 2.94 10.55
N SER A 123 -11.95 2.12 9.59
CA SER A 123 -13.26 2.24 8.97
C SER A 123 -13.98 0.91 8.87
N GLU A 124 -15.29 0.96 8.69
CA GLU A 124 -16.13 -0.20 8.44
C GLU A 124 -16.60 -0.20 6.98
N THR A 125 -16.59 -1.36 6.33
CA THR A 125 -17.16 -1.51 4.99
C THR A 125 -18.23 -2.58 4.99
N ARG A 126 -18.91 -2.76 3.85
CA ARG A 126 -19.83 -3.88 3.66
C ARG A 126 -19.16 -5.26 3.63
N PHE A 127 -17.83 -5.34 3.59
CA PHE A 127 -17.05 -6.59 3.64
C PHE A 127 -16.27 -6.78 4.94
N GLY A 128 -16.38 -5.83 5.88
CA GLY A 128 -15.66 -5.85 7.14
C GLY A 128 -14.74 -4.65 7.37
N PRO A 129 -13.90 -4.69 8.40
CA PRO A 129 -13.05 -3.58 8.81
C PRO A 129 -11.97 -3.25 7.78
N MET A 130 -11.63 -1.97 7.67
CA MET A 130 -10.64 -1.44 6.73
C MET A 130 -9.69 -0.46 7.42
N ALA A 131 -8.39 -0.69 7.28
CA ALA A 131 -7.33 0.27 7.56
C ALA A 131 -6.96 1.01 6.27
N HIS A 132 -6.88 2.34 6.33
CA HIS A 132 -6.39 3.15 5.21
C HIS A 132 -5.79 4.45 5.71
N ALA A 133 -5.09 5.16 4.82
CA ALA A 133 -4.47 6.43 5.14
C ALA A 133 -4.70 7.48 4.06
N ARG A 134 -4.55 8.74 4.45
CA ARG A 134 -4.44 9.87 3.51
C ARG A 134 -3.36 10.82 3.97
N LEU A 135 -2.49 11.21 3.06
CA LEU A 135 -1.49 12.25 3.28
C LEU A 135 -2.10 13.65 3.13
N LEU A 136 -1.48 14.62 3.79
CA LEU A 136 -1.74 16.03 3.51
C LEU A 136 -1.08 16.43 2.19
N ALA A 137 -1.60 17.48 1.55
CA ALA A 137 -1.06 17.97 0.29
C ALA A 137 0.41 18.38 0.44
N GLY A 138 1.27 17.90 -0.46
CA GLY A 138 2.71 18.19 -0.45
C GLY A 138 3.57 17.24 0.41
N GLU A 139 2.96 16.28 1.11
CA GLU A 139 3.68 15.26 1.88
C GLU A 139 4.01 14.04 0.99
N GLY A 140 5.20 13.47 1.17
CA GLY A 140 5.65 12.32 0.39
C GLY A 140 5.17 10.98 0.95
N ASN A 141 4.75 10.06 0.08
CA ASN A 141 4.48 8.69 0.49
C ASN A 141 5.77 8.00 0.94
N SER A 142 5.78 7.59 2.20
CA SER A 142 6.89 6.88 2.81
C SER A 142 6.48 5.45 3.12
N GLY A 143 7.46 4.53 3.06
CA GLY A 143 7.24 3.16 3.54
C GLY A 143 6.77 3.12 5.01
N LYS A 144 7.03 4.17 5.80
CA LYS A 144 6.52 4.32 7.16
C LYS A 144 4.99 4.34 7.20
N LEU A 145 4.34 5.15 6.34
CA LEU A 145 2.87 5.22 6.33
C LEU A 145 2.24 3.89 5.94
N VAL A 146 2.77 3.24 4.90
CA VAL A 146 2.33 1.89 4.49
C VAL A 146 2.49 0.88 5.63
N THR A 147 3.59 0.97 6.39
CA THR A 147 3.81 0.11 7.56
C THR A 147 2.77 0.38 8.66
N GLU A 148 2.46 1.65 8.94
CA GLU A 148 1.41 2.00 9.91
C GLU A 148 0.02 1.52 9.50
N VAL A 149 -0.34 1.63 8.21
CA VAL A 149 -1.62 1.10 7.70
C VAL A 149 -1.68 -0.43 7.86
N ARG A 150 -0.60 -1.13 7.54
CA ARG A 150 -0.53 -2.59 7.70
C ARG A 150 -0.63 -3.01 9.16
N ASN A 151 0.13 -2.37 10.05
CA ASN A 151 0.06 -2.61 11.49
C ASN A 151 -1.34 -2.36 12.05
N LEU A 152 -2.02 -1.32 11.56
CA LEU A 152 -3.41 -1.04 11.91
C LEU A 152 -4.36 -2.14 11.42
N GLY A 153 -4.14 -2.65 10.20
CA GLY A 153 -4.88 -3.79 9.64
C GLY A 153 -4.73 -5.05 10.50
N VAL A 154 -3.51 -5.41 10.88
CA VAL A 154 -3.24 -6.55 11.80
C VAL A 154 -3.92 -6.33 13.15
N SER A 155 -3.80 -5.14 13.72
CA SER A 155 -4.44 -4.79 15.00
C SER A 155 -5.97 -4.83 14.93
N LEU A 156 -6.56 -4.50 13.78
CA LEU A 156 -7.99 -4.65 13.53
C LEU A 156 -8.36 -6.13 13.41
N ALA A 157 -7.56 -6.94 12.73
CA ALA A 157 -7.83 -8.37 12.57
C ALA A 157 -7.80 -9.10 13.93
N GLU A 158 -6.82 -8.80 14.78
CA GLU A 158 -6.73 -9.36 16.14
C GLU A 158 -7.95 -8.98 17.00
N ARG A 159 -8.38 -7.72 16.96
CA ARG A 159 -9.56 -7.24 17.70
C ARG A 159 -10.87 -7.87 17.23
N ASN A 160 -11.00 -8.07 15.91
CA ASN A 160 -12.21 -8.64 15.30
C ASN A 160 -12.17 -10.16 15.18
N LYS A 161 -11.08 -10.81 15.61
CA LYS A 161 -10.85 -12.26 15.46
C LYS A 161 -10.91 -12.73 14.00
N SER A 162 -10.46 -11.86 13.09
CA SER A 162 -10.30 -12.15 11.67
C SER A 162 -8.99 -12.91 11.45
N ASN A 163 -9.03 -13.93 10.60
CA ASN A 163 -7.87 -14.78 10.33
C ASN A 163 -6.98 -14.22 9.20
N MET A 164 -7.43 -13.19 8.49
CA MET A 164 -6.77 -12.68 7.30
C MET A 164 -6.78 -11.16 7.22
N VAL A 165 -5.68 -10.59 6.73
CA VAL A 165 -5.59 -9.22 6.23
C VAL A 165 -5.27 -9.25 4.74
N LEU A 166 -6.19 -8.72 3.91
CA LEU A 166 -5.95 -8.49 2.49
C LEU A 166 -5.45 -7.07 2.27
N ILE A 167 -4.25 -6.96 1.71
CA ILE A 167 -3.57 -5.70 1.50
C ILE A 167 -3.62 -5.33 0.01
N ASP A 168 -4.24 -4.20 -0.33
CA ASP A 168 -4.08 -3.57 -1.65
C ASP A 168 -2.80 -2.72 -1.61
N GLY A 169 -1.71 -3.25 -2.15
CA GLY A 169 -0.39 -2.63 -2.08
C GLY A 169 -0.14 -1.58 -3.16
N SER A 170 0.94 -0.81 -3.07
CA SER A 170 1.34 0.10 -4.15
C SER A 170 1.87 -0.66 -5.38
N PRO A 171 1.84 -0.04 -6.58
CA PRO A 171 2.59 -0.54 -7.72
C PRO A 171 4.10 -0.27 -7.62
N GLY A 172 4.91 -1.02 -8.35
CA GLY A 172 6.35 -0.77 -8.52
C GLY A 172 7.23 -1.64 -7.64
N ILE A 173 8.39 -1.10 -7.26
CA ILE A 173 9.40 -1.76 -6.42
C ILE A 173 10.03 -0.81 -5.40
N GLY A 174 9.39 0.33 -5.14
CA GLY A 174 9.90 1.36 -4.24
C GLY A 174 9.65 1.03 -2.77
N CYS A 175 10.00 1.99 -1.89
CA CYS A 175 9.77 1.87 -0.45
C CYS A 175 8.33 1.48 -0.06
N PRO A 176 7.26 1.98 -0.71
CA PRO A 176 5.88 1.54 -0.42
C PRO A 176 5.64 0.05 -0.67
N VAL A 177 6.19 -0.51 -1.76
CA VAL A 177 6.06 -1.94 -2.08
C VAL A 177 6.89 -2.78 -1.11
N ILE A 178 8.12 -2.37 -0.83
CA ILE A 178 8.97 -3.03 0.17
C ILE A 178 8.25 -3.07 1.52
N ALA A 179 7.70 -1.94 1.96
CA ALA A 179 6.94 -1.87 3.20
C ALA A 179 5.74 -2.83 3.15
N THR A 180 4.97 -2.84 2.06
CA THR A 180 3.81 -3.74 1.87
C THR A 180 4.19 -5.21 2.02
N VAL A 181 5.29 -5.65 1.40
CA VAL A 181 5.66 -7.08 1.34
C VAL A 181 6.52 -7.54 2.52
N THR A 182 6.95 -6.63 3.39
CA THR A 182 7.81 -6.99 4.52
C THR A 182 7.01 -7.78 5.57
N GLY A 183 7.34 -9.07 5.72
CA GLY A 183 6.82 -9.94 6.77
C GLY A 183 5.49 -10.63 6.45
N ILE A 184 4.95 -10.46 5.24
CA ILE A 184 3.68 -11.09 4.83
C ILE A 184 3.84 -12.57 4.48
N GLN A 185 2.77 -13.35 4.58
CA GLN A 185 2.78 -14.78 4.21
C GLN A 185 2.80 -15.01 2.71
N LEU A 186 2.13 -14.17 1.91
CA LEU A 186 1.93 -14.44 0.48
C LEU A 186 1.70 -13.14 -0.30
N SER A 187 2.25 -13.07 -1.51
CA SER A 187 1.95 -11.98 -2.44
C SER A 187 1.29 -12.46 -3.73
N VAL A 188 0.29 -11.71 -4.19
CA VAL A 188 -0.39 -11.90 -5.47
C VAL A 188 0.01 -10.76 -6.40
N ILE A 189 0.71 -11.08 -7.48
CA ILE A 189 1.19 -10.13 -8.47
C ILE A 189 0.18 -10.05 -9.62
N VAL A 190 -0.37 -8.85 -9.85
CA VAL A 190 -1.26 -8.59 -10.99
C VAL A 190 -0.47 -7.93 -12.11
N THR A 191 -0.37 -8.61 -13.24
CA THR A 191 0.31 -8.12 -14.45
C THR A 191 -0.62 -8.11 -15.66
N GLU A 192 -0.18 -7.52 -16.76
CA GLU A 192 -0.85 -7.56 -18.06
C GLU A 192 0.19 -7.87 -19.16
N PRO A 193 -0.20 -8.45 -20.32
CA PRO A 193 0.73 -8.96 -21.33
C PRO A 193 1.36 -7.86 -22.22
N THR A 194 1.82 -6.78 -21.60
CA THR A 194 2.62 -5.71 -22.22
C THR A 194 4.10 -5.92 -21.93
N LEU A 195 4.98 -5.34 -22.76
CA LEU A 195 6.44 -5.47 -22.54
C LEU A 195 6.87 -4.87 -21.20
N SER A 196 6.31 -3.73 -20.80
CA SER A 196 6.54 -3.14 -19.49
C SER A 196 5.96 -3.99 -18.37
N GLY A 197 4.75 -4.54 -18.54
CA GLY A 197 4.15 -5.47 -17.58
C GLY A 197 5.02 -6.69 -17.29
N ILE A 198 5.65 -7.28 -18.31
CA ILE A 198 6.61 -8.37 -18.15
C ILE A 198 7.83 -7.92 -17.37
N HIS A 199 8.50 -6.85 -17.82
CA HIS A 199 9.73 -6.37 -17.22
C HIS A 199 9.54 -5.99 -15.74
N ASP A 200 8.46 -5.28 -15.43
CA ASP A 200 8.20 -4.83 -14.07
C ASP A 200 7.75 -5.99 -13.16
N MET A 201 6.97 -6.95 -13.69
CA MET A 201 6.66 -8.19 -12.96
C MET A 201 7.93 -8.97 -12.60
N ASN A 202 8.90 -9.08 -13.52
CA ASN A 202 10.16 -9.76 -13.24
C ASN A 202 10.88 -9.13 -12.04
N ARG A 203 10.95 -7.79 -12.00
CA ARG A 203 11.56 -7.05 -10.88
C ARG A 203 10.81 -7.26 -9.57
N VAL A 204 9.48 -7.35 -9.60
CA VAL A 204 8.67 -7.66 -8.42
C VAL A 204 8.94 -9.08 -7.94
N ILE A 205 9.03 -10.08 -8.83
CA ILE A 205 9.36 -11.46 -8.45
C ILE A 205 10.75 -11.52 -7.80
N GLU A 206 11.75 -10.85 -8.39
CA GLU A 206 13.09 -10.75 -7.80
C GLU A 206 13.08 -10.09 -6.42
N LEU A 207 12.24 -9.06 -6.23
CA LEU A 207 12.05 -8.42 -4.93
C LEU A 207 11.47 -9.41 -3.91
N LEU A 208 10.37 -10.10 -4.23
CA LEU A 208 9.75 -11.07 -3.33
C LEU A 208 10.72 -12.20 -2.94
N GLN A 209 11.51 -12.69 -3.88
CA GLN A 209 12.55 -13.71 -3.62
C GLN A 209 13.56 -13.22 -2.59
N ARG A 210 14.01 -11.95 -2.65
CA ARG A 210 14.94 -11.37 -1.66
C ARG A 210 14.34 -11.29 -0.26
N PHE A 211 13.03 -11.11 -0.16
CA PHE A 211 12.29 -11.06 1.10
C PHE A 211 11.78 -12.44 1.55
N ASN A 212 12.09 -13.51 0.81
CA ASN A 212 11.57 -14.86 1.04
C ASN A 212 10.04 -14.93 1.13
N VAL A 213 9.36 -14.09 0.36
CA VAL A 213 7.89 -14.07 0.28
C VAL A 213 7.45 -14.89 -0.93
N PRO A 214 6.61 -15.93 -0.76
CA PRO A 214 6.08 -16.66 -1.90
C PRO A 214 5.16 -15.76 -2.73
N GLY A 215 5.26 -15.91 -4.06
CA GLY A 215 4.48 -15.15 -5.02
C GLY A 215 3.54 -16.02 -5.84
N LEU A 216 2.36 -15.50 -6.18
CA LEU A 216 1.43 -16.02 -7.18
C LEU A 216 1.19 -14.94 -8.24
N VAL A 217 0.89 -15.33 -9.47
CA VAL A 217 0.65 -14.38 -10.57
C VAL A 217 -0.77 -14.51 -11.11
N ILE A 218 -1.42 -13.36 -11.30
CA ILE A 218 -2.66 -13.21 -12.06
C ILE A 218 -2.34 -12.40 -13.32
N ILE A 219 -2.62 -12.97 -14.49
CA ILE A 219 -2.47 -12.28 -15.77
C ILE A 219 -3.80 -11.63 -16.13
N ASN A 220 -3.91 -10.32 -15.89
CA ASN A 220 -5.08 -9.54 -16.29
C ASN A 220 -5.01 -9.13 -17.76
N LYS A 221 -6.16 -9.07 -18.42
CA LYS A 221 -6.30 -8.76 -19.85
C LYS A 221 -5.38 -9.64 -20.72
N TYR A 222 -5.31 -10.94 -20.42
CA TYR A 222 -4.30 -11.85 -20.99
C TYR A 222 -4.40 -11.97 -22.53
N ASP A 223 -5.58 -11.71 -23.07
CA ASP A 223 -5.93 -11.76 -24.49
C ASP A 223 -5.49 -10.53 -25.28
N LEU A 224 -4.99 -9.47 -24.63
CA LEU A 224 -4.36 -8.33 -25.33
C LEU A 224 -3.13 -8.76 -26.14
N SER A 225 -2.41 -9.80 -25.68
CA SER A 225 -1.32 -10.42 -26.44
C SER A 225 -1.07 -11.83 -25.96
N MET A 226 -1.58 -12.82 -26.71
CA MET A 226 -1.36 -14.24 -26.41
C MET A 226 0.12 -14.64 -26.46
N GLU A 227 0.92 -13.96 -27.29
CA GLU A 227 2.37 -14.18 -27.35
C GLU A 227 3.05 -13.77 -26.03
N ASN A 228 2.74 -12.58 -25.53
CA ASN A 228 3.33 -12.08 -24.29
C ASN A 228 2.78 -12.81 -23.07
N THR A 229 1.52 -13.23 -23.07
CA THR A 229 0.97 -14.13 -22.03
C THR A 229 1.78 -15.42 -21.92
N LYS A 230 2.13 -16.05 -23.04
CA LYS A 230 3.02 -17.23 -23.04
C LYS A 230 4.42 -16.91 -22.50
N LYS A 231 4.95 -15.72 -22.75
CA LYS A 231 6.24 -15.27 -22.18
C LYS A 231 6.17 -15.13 -20.66
N ILE A 232 5.09 -14.53 -20.14
CA ILE A 232 4.82 -14.41 -18.70
C ILE A 232 4.80 -15.79 -18.05
N GLU A 233 3.99 -16.72 -18.59
CA GLU A 233 3.85 -18.07 -18.04
C GLU A 233 5.16 -18.84 -18.07
N LYS A 234 5.91 -18.73 -19.17
CA LYS A 234 7.24 -19.35 -19.29
C LYS A 234 8.19 -18.81 -18.22
N PHE A 235 8.21 -17.49 -18.01
CA PHE A 235 9.04 -16.85 -17.00
C PHE A 235 8.66 -17.28 -15.58
N CYS A 236 7.36 -17.29 -15.26
CA CYS A 236 6.86 -17.70 -13.95
C CYS A 236 7.24 -19.15 -13.64
N ARG A 237 7.03 -20.07 -14.60
CA ARG A 237 7.42 -21.48 -14.47
C ARG A 237 8.92 -21.65 -14.27
N GLN A 238 9.76 -20.87 -14.95
CA GLN A 238 11.22 -20.92 -14.80
C GLN A 238 11.70 -20.44 -13.43
N ASN A 239 10.93 -19.58 -12.75
CA ASN A 239 11.24 -19.03 -11.44
C ASN A 239 10.47 -19.70 -10.29
N GLY A 240 9.75 -20.79 -10.57
CA GLY A 240 8.95 -21.50 -9.56
C GLY A 240 7.77 -20.69 -9.01
N VAL A 241 7.24 -19.76 -9.80
CA VAL A 241 6.09 -18.91 -9.45
C VAL A 241 4.85 -19.43 -10.17
N ASP A 242 3.77 -19.65 -9.44
CA ASP A 242 2.53 -20.20 -9.99
C ASP A 242 1.68 -19.09 -10.63
N VAL A 243 1.21 -19.31 -11.87
CA VAL A 243 0.17 -18.48 -12.49
C VAL A 243 -1.18 -19.08 -12.13
N ILE A 244 -1.95 -18.39 -11.28
CA ILE A 244 -3.19 -18.92 -10.70
C ILE A 244 -4.44 -18.51 -11.49
N ALA A 245 -4.36 -17.46 -12.31
CA ALA A 245 -5.49 -17.02 -13.12
C ALA A 245 -5.10 -16.23 -14.36
N ARG A 246 -5.99 -16.28 -15.36
CA ARG A 246 -5.96 -15.48 -16.58
C ARG A 246 -7.31 -14.80 -16.73
N ILE A 247 -7.35 -13.47 -16.64
CA ILE A 247 -8.60 -12.70 -16.75
C ILE A 247 -8.66 -12.07 -18.14
N PRO A 248 -9.67 -12.36 -18.98
CA PRO A 248 -9.79 -11.75 -20.30
C PRO A 248 -10.13 -10.27 -20.19
N PHE A 249 -9.79 -9.48 -21.22
CA PHE A 249 -10.24 -8.11 -21.33
C PHE A 249 -11.75 -8.09 -21.53
N ASN A 250 -12.48 -7.51 -20.58
CA ASN A 250 -13.93 -7.40 -20.66
C ASN A 250 -14.41 -6.07 -20.06
N PRO A 251 -15.21 -5.27 -20.80
CA PRO A 251 -15.77 -4.02 -20.31
C PRO A 251 -16.63 -4.14 -19.04
N ILE A 252 -17.10 -5.33 -18.68
CA ILE A 252 -17.88 -5.55 -17.45
C ILE A 252 -17.08 -5.18 -16.19
N MET A 253 -15.75 -5.34 -16.22
CA MET A 253 -14.86 -4.91 -15.13
C MET A 253 -14.92 -3.39 -14.93
N THR A 254 -15.00 -2.62 -16.02
CA THR A 254 -15.16 -1.16 -15.94
C THR A 254 -16.57 -0.79 -15.48
N ARG A 255 -17.60 -1.51 -15.95
CA ARG A 255 -18.99 -1.25 -15.56
C ARG A 255 -19.22 -1.50 -14.06
N SER A 256 -18.62 -2.53 -13.48
CA SER A 256 -18.71 -2.79 -12.04
C SER A 256 -18.09 -1.66 -11.21
N MET A 257 -16.91 -1.18 -11.61
CA MET A 257 -16.27 -0.03 -10.97
C MET A 257 -17.11 1.25 -11.05
N VAL A 258 -17.70 1.55 -12.21
CA VAL A 258 -18.61 2.70 -12.39
C VAL A 258 -19.87 2.55 -11.52
N ALA A 259 -20.36 1.32 -11.34
CA ALA A 259 -21.46 1.01 -10.42
C ALA A 259 -21.06 1.01 -8.93
N LEU A 260 -19.78 1.24 -8.62
CA LEU A 260 -19.20 1.20 -7.26
C LEU A 260 -19.41 -0.17 -6.59
N GLN A 261 -19.35 -1.22 -7.41
CA GLN A 261 -19.49 -2.62 -7.02
C GLN A 261 -18.23 -3.39 -7.41
N THR A 262 -17.85 -4.34 -6.58
CA THR A 262 -16.83 -5.32 -6.94
C THR A 262 -17.33 -6.23 -8.07
N MET A 263 -16.43 -6.89 -8.79
CA MET A 263 -16.84 -7.80 -9.87
C MET A 263 -17.78 -8.93 -9.37
N PRO A 264 -17.52 -9.58 -8.22
CA PRO A 264 -18.44 -10.58 -7.65
C PRO A 264 -19.82 -10.03 -7.29
N GLU A 265 -19.93 -8.78 -6.82
CA GLU A 265 -21.22 -8.15 -6.53
C GLU A 265 -22.00 -7.80 -7.79
N HIS A 266 -21.32 -7.19 -8.78
CA HIS A 266 -21.95 -6.67 -9.98
C HIS A 266 -22.42 -7.78 -10.92
N ALA A 267 -21.64 -8.84 -11.03
CA ALA A 267 -21.90 -9.92 -11.96
C ALA A 267 -21.51 -11.30 -11.37
N PRO A 268 -22.28 -11.80 -10.38
CA PRO A 268 -21.92 -12.98 -9.59
C PRO A 268 -21.80 -14.28 -10.39
N ASN A 269 -22.53 -14.38 -11.51
CA ASN A 269 -22.57 -15.55 -12.40
C ASN A 269 -21.72 -15.39 -13.66
N HIS A 270 -20.94 -14.31 -13.78
CA HIS A 270 -20.10 -14.07 -14.94
C HIS A 270 -18.82 -14.92 -14.87
N GLU A 271 -18.29 -15.32 -16.03
CA GLU A 271 -17.08 -16.17 -16.15
C GLU A 271 -15.88 -15.62 -15.35
N ILE A 272 -15.66 -14.30 -15.40
CA ILE A 272 -14.57 -13.61 -14.68
C ILE A 272 -14.73 -13.76 -13.16
N THR A 273 -15.96 -13.70 -12.63
CA THR A 273 -16.20 -13.96 -11.21
C THR A 273 -15.87 -15.40 -10.86
N GLY A 274 -16.14 -16.35 -11.75
CA GLY A 274 -15.70 -17.74 -11.63
C GLY A 274 -14.17 -17.86 -11.55
N ILE A 275 -13.45 -17.23 -12.48
CA ILE A 275 -11.98 -17.20 -12.51
C ILE A 275 -11.40 -16.59 -11.22
N LEU A 276 -11.97 -15.49 -10.74
CA LEU A 276 -11.54 -14.84 -9.49
C LEU A 276 -11.83 -15.72 -8.26
N ARG A 277 -12.93 -16.46 -8.26
CA ARG A 277 -13.27 -17.42 -7.20
C ARG A 277 -12.29 -18.60 -7.17
N GLU A 278 -11.92 -19.14 -8.32
CA GLU A 278 -10.88 -20.18 -8.42
C GLU A 278 -9.52 -19.65 -7.94
N ALA A 279 -9.13 -18.44 -8.36
CA ALA A 279 -7.91 -17.79 -7.90
C ALA A 279 -7.89 -17.60 -6.37
N HIS A 280 -9.01 -17.15 -5.80
CA HIS A 280 -9.18 -17.01 -4.35
C HIS A 280 -9.01 -18.35 -3.62
N GLN A 281 -9.59 -19.44 -4.14
CA GLN A 281 -9.42 -20.77 -3.57
C GLN A 281 -7.96 -21.24 -3.60
N GLU A 282 -7.22 -20.98 -4.67
CA GLU A 282 -5.79 -21.32 -4.74
C GLU A 282 -4.95 -20.49 -3.76
N ILE A 283 -5.30 -19.21 -3.55
CA ILE A 283 -4.67 -18.34 -2.55
C ILE A 283 -4.89 -18.93 -1.14
N VAL A 284 -6.14 -19.27 -0.79
CA VAL A 284 -6.49 -19.84 0.52
C VAL A 284 -5.77 -21.19 0.75
N LYS A 285 -5.71 -22.07 -0.26
CA LYS A 285 -4.96 -23.33 -0.15
C LYS A 285 -3.46 -23.14 0.05
N LYS A 286 -2.88 -22.02 -0.41
CA LYS A 286 -1.44 -21.75 -0.29
C LYS A 286 -1.08 -21.25 1.10
N ILE A 287 -1.96 -20.49 1.77
CA ILE A 287 -1.74 -19.96 3.12
C ILE A 287 -2.00 -20.98 4.23
N GLU A 288 -2.82 -22.01 3.98
CA GLU A 288 -3.11 -23.09 4.94
C GLU A 288 -2.01 -24.18 5.01
N LYS A 289 -1.03 -24.13 4.10
CA LYS A 289 0.10 -25.07 4.01
C LYS A 289 1.31 -24.58 4.78
#